data_AF-A0A521BR55-F1
#
_entry.id   AF-A0A521BR55-F1
#
_cell.length_a   1.000
_cell.length_b   1.000
_cell.length_c   1.000
_cell.angle_alpha   90.00
_cell.angle_beta   90.00
_cell.angle_gamma   90.00
#
_symmetry.space_group_name_H-M   'P 1'
#
loop_
_entity.id
_entity.type
_entity.pdbx_description
1 polymer ?
#
loop_
_entity_poly.entity_id
_entity_poly.type
_entity_poly.pdbx_seq_one_letter_code
_entity_poly.pdbx_strand_id
1 'polypeptide(L)'
;MKKQQFRLLIPFLLIGIISALTYCTNNQQKKEESMDPSKEQLVERGKYLVTISSCNDCHSPKIMTPQGPIDDTTKLLSGHPIGSKLPQLGPKATDPTAWIQMTQDGTAFIGPWGISYAANLTPDETTGLGAWTEEVFIKTLRTGKHLGLQEGRQILPPMPWYNINKMTDDDLKAVYAYLHSLPPITNQVPNPVSPEDVAKMVTQ
;
A
#
# COMPACT_ATOMS: atom_id res chain seq x y z
N MET A 1 -25.04 -88.52 10.27
CA MET A 1 -25.73 -87.64 11.24
C MET A 1 -25.01 -86.30 11.30
N LYS A 2 -25.79 -85.21 11.28
CA LYS A 2 -25.40 -83.79 11.21
C LYS A 2 -24.39 -83.37 12.30
N LYS A 3 -23.46 -82.46 11.98
CA LYS A 3 -23.48 -81.08 12.51
C LYS A 3 -22.42 -80.17 11.84
N GLN A 4 -22.93 -79.03 11.41
CA GLN A 4 -22.24 -77.84 10.88
C GLN A 4 -21.13 -77.32 11.80
N GLN A 5 -20.05 -76.85 11.19
CA GLN A 5 -19.26 -75.71 11.68
C GLN A 5 -19.02 -74.79 10.48
N PHE A 6 -19.52 -73.57 10.57
CA PHE A 6 -19.44 -72.54 9.54
C PHE A 6 -18.40 -71.52 10.01
N ARG A 7 -17.31 -71.33 9.27
CA ARG A 7 -16.51 -70.10 9.33
C ARG A 7 -16.23 -69.62 7.91
N LEU A 8 -16.89 -68.50 7.64
CA LEU A 8 -16.95 -67.74 6.40
C LEU A 8 -15.59 -67.07 6.14
N LEU A 9 -14.94 -67.41 5.02
CA LEU A 9 -13.91 -66.59 4.39
C LEU A 9 -14.61 -65.52 3.55
N ILE A 10 -14.51 -64.25 3.92
CA ILE A 10 -14.88 -63.12 3.04
C ILE A 10 -13.59 -62.56 2.43
N PRO A 11 -13.49 -62.46 1.09
CA PRO A 11 -12.27 -62.03 0.41
C PRO A 11 -12.11 -60.50 0.46
N PHE A 12 -10.85 -60.09 0.58
CA PHE A 12 -10.33 -58.74 0.75
C PHE A 12 -10.49 -57.79 -0.47
N LEU A 13 -11.50 -57.95 -1.32
CA LEU A 13 -11.47 -57.40 -2.68
C LEU A 13 -12.53 -56.33 -3.02
N LEU A 14 -13.04 -55.56 -2.06
CA LEU A 14 -14.09 -54.57 -2.32
C LEU A 14 -13.88 -53.17 -1.71
N ILE A 15 -12.69 -52.86 -1.17
CA ILE A 15 -12.43 -51.54 -0.54
C ILE A 15 -11.62 -50.60 -1.46
N GLY A 16 -11.00 -51.11 -2.54
CA GLY A 16 -10.13 -50.31 -3.41
C GLY A 16 -10.81 -49.47 -4.50
N ILE A 17 -12.12 -49.65 -4.76
CA ILE A 17 -12.80 -49.01 -5.91
C ILE A 17 -13.64 -47.79 -5.48
N ILE A 18 -14.01 -47.67 -4.21
CA ILE A 18 -14.90 -46.59 -3.73
C ILE A 18 -14.13 -45.27 -3.52
N SER A 19 -12.82 -45.33 -3.23
CA SER A 19 -11.98 -44.14 -3.01
C SER A 19 -11.60 -43.38 -4.30
N ALA A 20 -11.79 -43.97 -5.48
CA ALA A 20 -11.51 -43.30 -6.75
C ALA A 20 -12.66 -42.42 -7.25
N LEU A 21 -13.91 -42.69 -6.83
CA LEU A 21 -15.09 -41.95 -7.29
C LEU A 21 -15.38 -40.69 -6.45
N THR A 22 -14.93 -40.65 -5.20
CA THR A 22 -15.06 -39.46 -4.34
C THR A 22 -13.98 -38.40 -4.63
N TYR A 23 -12.89 -38.78 -5.31
CA TYR A 23 -11.82 -37.83 -5.67
C TYR A 23 -12.17 -36.97 -6.90
N CYS A 24 -13.08 -37.42 -7.77
CA CYS A 24 -13.45 -36.72 -8.99
C CYS A 24 -14.53 -35.64 -8.80
N THR A 25 -15.16 -35.52 -7.63
CA THR A 25 -16.25 -34.55 -7.39
C THR A 25 -15.87 -33.37 -6.50
N ASN A 26 -14.67 -33.33 -5.93
CA ASN A 26 -14.23 -32.21 -5.10
C ASN A 26 -13.47 -31.10 -5.86
N ASN A 27 -13.57 -31.10 -7.20
CA ASN A 27 -12.94 -30.09 -8.06
C ASN A 27 -13.93 -29.00 -8.53
N GLN A 28 -14.96 -28.71 -7.74
CA GLN A 28 -15.74 -27.49 -7.95
C GLN A 28 -15.23 -26.36 -7.05
N GLN A 29 -14.51 -25.45 -7.71
CA GLN A 29 -14.44 -24.03 -7.42
C GLN A 29 -13.71 -23.62 -6.13
N LYS A 30 -12.39 -23.71 -6.16
CA LYS A 30 -11.62 -22.50 -5.85
C LYS A 30 -11.63 -21.68 -7.14
N LYS A 31 -12.51 -20.69 -7.22
CA LYS A 31 -12.50 -19.68 -8.28
C LYS A 31 -11.19 -18.90 -8.11
N GLU A 32 -10.10 -19.40 -8.68
CA GLU A 32 -9.02 -18.52 -9.11
C GLU A 32 -9.68 -17.60 -10.12
N GLU A 33 -10.00 -16.41 -9.64
CA GLU A 33 -10.54 -15.34 -10.45
C GLU A 33 -9.41 -14.96 -11.41
N SER A 34 -9.36 -15.64 -12.56
CA SER A 34 -8.45 -15.30 -13.64
C SER A 34 -8.77 -13.86 -14.01
N MET A 35 -7.87 -12.94 -13.67
CA MET A 35 -8.03 -11.55 -14.05
C MET A 35 -8.08 -11.47 -15.58
N ASP A 36 -8.87 -10.52 -16.08
CA ASP A 36 -9.00 -10.22 -17.50
C ASP A 36 -7.65 -9.67 -17.98
N PRO A 37 -6.97 -10.28 -18.98
CA PRO A 37 -5.62 -9.89 -19.43
C PRO A 37 -5.40 -8.39 -19.66
N SER A 38 -6.45 -7.64 -19.97
CA SER A 38 -6.40 -6.17 -20.08
C SER A 38 -6.14 -5.47 -18.74
N LYS A 39 -6.68 -6.01 -17.64
CA LYS A 39 -6.45 -5.55 -16.26
C LYS A 39 -5.05 -5.90 -15.78
N GLU A 40 -4.51 -7.09 -16.06
CA GLU A 40 -3.11 -7.40 -15.76
C GLU A 40 -2.16 -6.42 -16.43
N GLN A 41 -2.38 -6.13 -17.72
CA GLN A 41 -1.56 -5.16 -18.46
C GLN A 41 -1.63 -3.76 -17.85
N LEU A 42 -2.82 -3.34 -17.40
CA LEU A 42 -3.02 -2.05 -16.75
C LEU A 42 -2.28 -1.99 -15.40
N VAL A 43 -2.37 -3.05 -14.59
CA VAL A 43 -1.67 -3.16 -13.30
C VAL A 43 -0.16 -3.17 -13.51
N GLU A 44 0.36 -3.89 -14.50
CA GLU A 44 1.80 -3.91 -14.78
C GLU A 44 2.30 -2.55 -15.29
N ARG A 45 1.51 -1.85 -16.12
CA ARG A 45 1.80 -0.46 -16.51
C ARG A 45 1.85 0.46 -15.29
N GLY A 46 0.90 0.30 -14.37
CA GLY A 46 0.85 1.06 -13.12
C GLY A 46 2.06 0.81 -12.23
N LYS A 47 2.46 -0.45 -12.08
CA LYS A 47 3.65 -0.84 -11.33
C LYS A 47 4.92 -0.20 -11.89
N TYR A 48 5.08 -0.24 -13.22
CA TYR A 48 6.18 0.44 -13.90
C TYR A 48 6.17 1.94 -13.57
N LEU A 49 5.03 2.62 -13.74
CA LEU A 49 4.90 4.05 -13.48
C LEU A 49 5.20 4.42 -12.03
N VAL A 50 4.67 3.67 -11.07
CA VAL A 50 4.93 3.87 -9.63
C VAL A 50 6.41 3.69 -9.30
N THR A 51 7.07 2.74 -9.95
CA THR A 51 8.50 2.49 -9.78
C THR A 51 9.34 3.64 -10.34
N ILE A 52 9.13 4.01 -11.61
CA ILE A 52 9.96 5.03 -12.28
C ILE A 52 9.66 6.46 -11.83
N SER A 53 8.48 6.68 -11.25
CA SER A 53 8.09 7.97 -10.66
C SER A 53 8.48 8.07 -9.18
N SER A 54 9.25 7.10 -8.67
CA SER A 54 9.81 7.13 -7.32
C SER A 54 8.78 7.27 -6.20
N CYS A 55 7.56 6.72 -6.36
CA CYS A 55 6.56 6.83 -5.29
C CYS A 55 7.03 6.10 -4.01
N ASN A 56 7.74 4.99 -4.17
CA ASN A 56 8.29 4.21 -3.06
C ASN A 56 9.26 5.03 -2.20
N ASP A 57 10.02 5.97 -2.78
CA ASP A 57 11.07 6.70 -2.07
C ASP A 57 10.52 7.44 -0.85
N CYS A 58 9.29 7.96 -0.92
CA CYS A 58 8.61 8.66 0.18
C CYS A 58 7.47 7.85 0.81
N HIS A 59 6.77 6.99 0.05
CA HIS A 59 5.58 6.29 0.54
C HIS A 59 5.86 4.88 1.09
N SER A 60 7.08 4.37 0.97
CA SER A 60 7.50 3.08 1.55
C SER A 60 8.50 3.34 2.68
N PRO A 61 8.22 2.93 3.93
CA PRO A 61 9.20 3.00 5.01
C PRO A 61 10.50 2.29 4.64
N LYS A 62 11.64 2.81 5.09
CA LYS A 62 12.96 2.26 4.77
C LYS A 62 13.56 1.46 5.92
N ILE A 63 14.34 0.44 5.56
CA ILE A 63 15.27 -0.26 6.44
C ILE A 63 16.68 0.27 6.16
N MET A 64 17.35 0.80 7.19
CA MET A 64 18.71 1.30 7.06
C MET A 64 19.72 0.14 7.03
N THR A 65 20.47 0.03 5.93
CA THR A 65 21.56 -0.94 5.77
C THR A 65 22.91 -0.22 5.62
N PRO A 66 24.05 -0.91 5.75
CA PRO A 66 25.36 -0.32 5.47
C PRO A 66 25.53 0.22 4.03
N GLN A 67 24.72 -0.26 3.08
CA GLN A 67 24.72 0.18 1.68
C GLN A 67 23.71 1.31 1.41
N GLY A 68 22.99 1.75 2.43
CA GLY A 68 21.95 2.77 2.34
C GLY A 68 20.55 2.25 2.68
N PRO A 69 19.54 3.13 2.65
CA PRO A 69 18.15 2.75 2.88
C PRO A 69 17.63 1.86 1.74
N ILE A 70 16.95 0.78 2.10
CA ILE A 70 16.15 -0.05 1.18
C ILE A 70 14.69 -0.01 1.60
N ASP A 71 13.76 -0.26 0.68
CA ASP A 71 12.34 -0.36 1.02
C ASP A 71 12.08 -1.53 1.98
N ASP A 72 11.29 -1.27 3.03
CA ASP A 72 10.65 -2.31 3.82
C ASP A 72 9.53 -2.93 2.98
N THR A 73 9.81 -4.05 2.33
CA THR A 73 8.84 -4.73 1.47
C THR A 73 7.62 -5.25 2.23
N THR A 74 7.69 -5.36 3.56
CA THR A 74 6.53 -5.74 4.40
C THR A 74 5.57 -4.58 4.64
N LYS A 75 6.00 -3.34 4.35
CA LYS A 75 5.24 -2.10 4.52
C LYS A 75 5.22 -1.25 3.23
N LEU A 76 5.37 -1.91 2.09
CA LEU A 76 5.47 -1.24 0.80
C LEU A 76 4.27 -0.30 0.59
N LEU A 77 4.55 0.97 0.28
CA LEU A 77 3.57 2.01 -0.01
C LEU A 77 2.57 2.32 1.14
N SER A 78 2.86 1.89 2.38
CA SER A 78 1.97 2.11 3.53
C SER A 78 2.06 3.51 4.13
N GLY A 79 2.91 4.40 3.61
CA GLY A 79 3.13 5.74 4.15
C GLY A 79 3.93 5.76 5.45
N HIS A 80 3.89 6.89 6.16
CA HIS A 80 4.61 7.07 7.42
C HIS A 80 4.09 6.13 8.52
N PRO A 81 4.93 5.28 9.13
CA PRO A 81 4.48 4.36 10.17
C PRO A 81 3.96 5.10 11.41
N ILE A 82 2.80 4.69 11.92
CA ILE A 82 2.32 5.21 13.21
C ILE A 82 3.34 4.94 14.31
N GLY A 83 3.66 5.97 15.10
CA GLY A 83 4.61 5.88 16.20
C GLY A 83 6.09 5.97 15.79
N SER A 84 6.42 6.11 14.49
CA SER A 84 7.76 6.50 14.07
C SER A 84 8.17 7.82 14.73
N LYS A 85 9.41 7.89 15.21
CA LYS A 85 9.93 9.09 15.88
C LYS A 85 10.38 10.11 14.86
N LEU A 86 9.99 11.36 15.06
CA LEU A 86 10.54 12.49 14.32
C LEU A 86 12.01 12.70 14.70
N PRO A 87 12.82 13.28 13.79
CA PRO A 87 14.15 13.77 14.15
C PRO A 87 14.05 14.85 15.22
N GLN A 88 15.15 15.07 15.95
CA GLN A 88 15.20 16.13 16.95
C GLN A 88 15.03 17.51 16.27
N LEU A 89 13.98 18.23 16.67
CA LEU A 89 13.66 19.53 16.09
C LEU A 89 14.42 20.63 16.82
N GLY A 90 15.23 21.39 16.09
CA GLY A 90 15.90 22.58 16.60
C GLY A 90 15.04 23.85 16.48
N PRO A 91 15.41 24.97 17.15
CA PRO A 91 14.62 26.22 17.16
C PRO A 91 14.33 26.83 15.79
N LYS A 92 15.08 26.41 14.77
CA LYS A 92 14.96 26.86 13.38
C LYS A 92 14.35 25.79 12.46
N ALA A 93 13.69 24.76 12.99
CA ALA A 93 13.21 23.63 12.19
C ALA A 93 12.30 24.03 11.00
N THR A 94 11.59 25.16 11.11
CA THR A 94 10.71 25.70 10.07
C THR A 94 11.22 27.04 9.51
N ASP A 95 12.47 27.41 9.78
CA ASP A 95 13.08 28.61 9.20
C ASP A 95 13.37 28.37 7.71
N PRO A 96 13.02 29.30 6.79
CA PRO A 96 13.31 29.19 5.35
C PRO A 96 14.77 28.97 4.97
N THR A 97 15.71 29.30 5.86
CA THR A 97 17.16 29.16 5.67
C THR A 97 17.71 27.87 6.28
N ALA A 98 16.90 27.11 7.02
CA ALA A 98 17.32 25.86 7.61
C ALA A 98 17.33 24.72 6.58
N TRP A 99 18.16 23.72 6.84
CA TRP A 99 18.15 22.46 6.09
C TRP A 99 16.83 21.73 6.32
N ILE A 100 16.23 21.24 5.23
CA ILE A 100 15.08 20.34 5.30
C ILE A 100 15.51 19.07 6.03
N GLN A 101 14.69 18.63 6.97
CA GLN A 101 14.92 17.38 7.71
C GLN A 101 13.92 16.32 7.26
N MET A 102 14.31 15.06 7.38
CA MET A 102 13.43 13.91 7.13
C MET A 102 13.63 12.82 8.17
N THR A 103 12.64 11.97 8.36
CA THR A 103 12.78 10.75 9.17
C THR A 103 13.71 9.75 8.48
N GLN A 104 14.36 8.88 9.26
CA GLN A 104 15.26 7.84 8.73
C GLN A 104 14.54 6.86 7.80
N ASP A 105 13.25 6.64 8.02
CA ASP A 105 12.40 5.81 7.16
C ASP A 105 11.99 6.52 5.86
N GLY A 106 12.34 7.81 5.67
CA GLY A 106 12.09 8.58 4.45
C GLY A 106 10.64 9.04 4.25
N THR A 107 9.79 8.95 5.28
CA THR A 107 8.33 9.11 5.11
C THR A 107 7.73 10.36 5.78
N ALA A 108 8.50 11.12 6.56
CA ALA A 108 8.09 12.41 7.09
C ALA A 108 9.14 13.49 6.82
N PHE A 109 8.68 14.71 6.52
CA PHE A 109 9.53 15.81 6.08
C PHE A 109 9.20 17.08 6.86
N ILE A 110 10.26 17.80 7.23
CA ILE A 110 10.18 19.00 8.05
C ILE A 110 10.86 20.14 7.30
N GLY A 111 10.13 21.23 7.13
CA GLY A 111 10.64 22.44 6.50
C GLY A 111 9.79 23.66 6.82
N PRO A 112 9.91 24.75 6.03
CA PRO A 112 9.17 25.99 6.28
C PRO A 112 7.65 25.87 6.23
N TRP A 113 7.14 24.78 5.63
CA TRP A 113 5.72 24.44 5.59
C TRP A 113 5.22 23.65 6.82
N GLY A 114 6.11 23.33 7.77
CA GLY A 114 5.81 22.51 8.95
C GLY A 114 6.24 21.05 8.74
N ILE A 115 5.42 20.10 9.21
CA ILE A 115 5.67 18.65 9.06
C ILE A 115 4.64 18.06 8.12
N SER A 116 5.11 17.37 7.10
CA SER A 116 4.28 16.55 6.20
C SER A 116 4.63 15.08 6.37
N TYR A 117 3.62 14.24 6.18
CA TYR A 117 3.73 12.78 6.27
C TYR A 117 3.26 12.15 4.96
N ALA A 118 4.01 11.18 4.46
CA ALA A 118 3.60 10.40 3.29
C ALA A 118 2.37 9.56 3.62
N ALA A 119 1.35 9.66 2.76
CA ALA A 119 0.08 8.94 2.94
C ALA A 119 0.24 7.43 2.70
N ASN A 120 -0.67 6.65 3.28
CA ASN A 120 -0.84 5.25 2.95
C ASN A 120 -1.51 5.13 1.57
N LEU A 121 -0.82 4.52 0.60
CA LEU A 121 -1.31 4.35 -0.77
C LEU A 121 -1.88 2.95 -1.02
N THR A 122 -1.87 2.07 -0.02
CA THR A 122 -2.48 0.73 -0.13
C THR A 122 -4.01 0.81 -0.19
N PRO A 123 -4.73 -0.23 -0.65
CA PRO A 123 -6.18 -0.20 -0.75
C PRO A 123 -6.89 -0.44 0.59
N ASP A 124 -6.24 -0.19 1.72
CA ASP A 124 -6.90 -0.23 3.03
C ASP A 124 -8.07 0.77 3.04
N GLU A 125 -9.27 0.30 3.38
CA GLU A 125 -10.52 1.08 3.29
C GLU A 125 -10.57 2.23 4.30
N THR A 126 -9.85 2.12 5.42
CA THR A 126 -9.97 3.02 6.56
C THR A 126 -8.85 4.05 6.64
N THR A 127 -7.65 3.64 6.23
CA THR A 127 -6.41 4.41 6.40
C THR A 127 -5.69 4.67 5.09
N GLY A 128 -6.06 3.99 4.00
CA GLY A 128 -5.43 4.09 2.68
C GLY A 128 -6.37 4.63 1.60
N LEU A 129 -6.18 4.16 0.37
CA LEU A 129 -6.93 4.54 -0.81
C LEU A 129 -8.20 3.70 -1.03
N GLY A 130 -8.50 2.70 -0.19
CA GLY A 130 -9.62 1.78 -0.43
C GLY A 130 -10.99 2.46 -0.59
N ALA A 131 -11.21 3.58 0.12
CA ALA A 131 -12.43 4.38 0.01
C ALA A 131 -12.40 5.44 -1.12
N TRP A 132 -11.27 5.61 -1.80
CA TRP A 132 -11.14 6.60 -2.87
C TRP A 132 -11.64 6.00 -4.18
N THR A 133 -12.43 6.77 -4.92
CA THR A 133 -12.76 6.45 -6.31
C THR A 133 -11.59 6.85 -7.22
N GLU A 134 -11.46 6.20 -8.39
CA GLU A 134 -10.47 6.54 -9.42
C GLU A 134 -10.53 8.04 -9.78
N GLU A 135 -11.73 8.60 -9.92
CA GLU A 135 -11.93 10.01 -10.28
C GLU A 135 -11.37 10.96 -9.22
N VAL A 136 -11.60 10.66 -7.94
CA VAL A 136 -11.07 11.43 -6.81
C VAL A 136 -9.55 11.33 -6.74
N PHE A 137 -8.99 10.14 -6.98
CA PHE A 137 -7.54 9.93 -7.06
C PHE A 137 -6.92 10.78 -8.18
N ILE A 138 -7.44 10.68 -9.40
CA ILE A 138 -6.97 11.45 -10.56
C ILE A 138 -7.11 12.95 -10.30
N LYS A 139 -8.28 13.40 -9.82
CA LYS A 139 -8.52 14.82 -9.52
C LYS A 139 -7.57 15.35 -8.46
N THR A 140 -7.25 14.56 -7.44
CA THR A 140 -6.27 14.91 -6.40
C THR A 140 -4.90 15.16 -7.00
N LEU A 141 -4.41 14.26 -7.85
CA LEU A 141 -3.10 14.41 -8.49
C LEU A 141 -3.08 15.56 -9.50
N ARG A 142 -4.15 15.74 -10.29
CA ARG A 142 -4.26 16.82 -11.27
C ARG A 142 -4.22 18.20 -10.63
N THR A 143 -4.92 18.37 -9.51
CA THR A 143 -5.10 19.67 -8.85
C THR A 143 -4.07 19.95 -7.76
N GLY A 144 -3.38 18.91 -7.25
CA GLY A 144 -2.53 19.06 -6.08
C GLY A 144 -3.33 19.35 -4.80
N LYS A 145 -4.62 19.02 -4.77
CA LYS A 145 -5.53 19.28 -3.65
C LYS A 145 -6.03 17.96 -3.07
N HIS A 146 -6.00 17.85 -1.76
CA HIS A 146 -6.53 16.67 -1.07
C HIS A 146 -7.99 16.41 -1.46
N LEU A 147 -8.31 15.17 -1.87
CA LEU A 147 -9.61 14.75 -2.41
C LEU A 147 -10.08 15.55 -3.64
N GLY A 148 -9.18 16.27 -4.31
CA GLY A 148 -9.51 17.14 -5.44
C GLY A 148 -10.50 18.25 -5.10
N LEU A 149 -10.64 18.62 -3.83
CA LEU A 149 -11.53 19.68 -3.38
C LEU A 149 -10.85 21.04 -3.61
N GLN A 150 -11.57 22.00 -4.21
CA GLN A 150 -11.04 23.33 -4.51
C GLN A 150 -10.55 24.05 -3.25
N GLU A 151 -11.38 24.04 -2.21
CA GLU A 151 -11.08 24.54 -0.86
C GLU A 151 -10.30 23.52 0.00
N GLY A 152 -9.94 22.38 -0.58
CA GLY A 152 -9.12 21.38 0.09
C GLY A 152 -7.71 21.89 0.34
N ARG A 153 -7.06 21.31 1.36
CA ARG A 153 -5.64 21.56 1.63
C ARG A 153 -4.80 21.15 0.42
N GLN A 154 -3.67 21.82 0.24
CA GLN A 154 -2.68 21.42 -0.76
C GLN A 154 -2.05 20.07 -0.36
N ILE A 155 -1.63 19.32 -1.37
CA ILE A 155 -0.61 18.29 -1.21
C ILE A 155 0.68 18.99 -0.77
N LEU A 156 1.21 18.58 0.37
CA LEU A 156 2.36 19.22 0.99
C LEU A 156 3.67 18.71 0.38
N PRO A 157 4.75 19.51 0.42
CA PRO A 157 6.07 19.05 0.02
C PRO A 157 6.52 17.81 0.80
N PRO A 158 7.40 16.97 0.25
CA PRO A 158 8.05 17.11 -1.06
C PRO A 158 7.31 16.42 -2.21
N MET A 159 6.05 16.00 -2.02
CA MET A 159 5.33 15.21 -3.02
C MET A 159 5.25 15.96 -4.37
N PRO A 160 5.80 15.40 -5.46
CA PRO A 160 5.98 16.11 -6.73
C PRO A 160 4.72 16.09 -7.60
N TRP A 161 3.57 16.45 -7.03
CA TRP A 161 2.27 16.37 -7.72
C TRP A 161 2.23 17.18 -9.02
N TYR A 162 3.01 18.25 -9.14
CA TYR A 162 3.13 19.07 -10.35
C TYR A 162 3.82 18.35 -11.52
N ASN A 163 4.60 17.31 -11.25
CA ASN A 163 5.15 16.42 -12.28
C ASN A 163 4.16 15.28 -12.58
N ILE A 164 3.59 14.67 -11.53
CA ILE A 164 2.63 13.57 -11.67
C ILE A 164 1.37 14.03 -12.42
N ASN A 165 0.95 15.29 -12.26
CA ASN A 165 -0.17 15.87 -12.99
C ASN A 165 0.04 15.98 -14.51
N LYS A 166 1.22 15.61 -15.04
CA LYS A 166 1.52 15.57 -16.47
C LYS A 166 1.36 14.18 -17.10
N MET A 167 1.20 13.12 -16.30
CA MET A 167 0.87 11.79 -16.80
C MET A 167 -0.42 11.84 -17.62
N THR A 168 -0.59 10.96 -18.61
CA THR A 168 -1.90 10.85 -19.29
C THR A 168 -2.97 10.35 -18.32
N ASP A 169 -4.25 10.46 -18.68
CA ASP A 169 -5.31 9.87 -17.84
C ASP A 169 -5.14 8.35 -17.76
N ASP A 170 -4.79 7.69 -18.86
CA ASP A 170 -4.53 6.24 -18.87
C ASP A 170 -3.37 5.84 -17.96
N ASP A 171 -2.30 6.65 -17.90
CA ASP A 171 -1.20 6.41 -16.96
C ASP A 171 -1.65 6.57 -15.50
N LEU A 172 -2.45 7.59 -15.18
CA LEU A 172 -2.98 7.75 -13.82
C LEU A 172 -3.96 6.64 -13.42
N LYS A 173 -4.78 6.16 -14.36
CA LYS A 173 -5.63 4.97 -14.16
C LYS A 173 -4.81 3.73 -13.92
N ALA A 174 -3.72 3.56 -14.67
CA ALA A 174 -2.79 2.46 -14.45
C ALA A 174 -2.16 2.51 -13.05
N VAL A 175 -1.69 3.68 -12.62
CA VAL A 175 -1.18 3.89 -11.25
C VAL A 175 -2.25 3.51 -10.22
N TYR A 176 -3.47 4.03 -10.36
CA TYR A 176 -4.57 3.71 -9.47
C TYR A 176 -4.86 2.20 -9.41
N ALA A 177 -4.96 1.54 -10.57
CA ALA A 177 -5.19 0.11 -10.67
C ALA A 177 -4.09 -0.71 -9.97
N TYR A 178 -2.82 -0.33 -10.15
CA TYR A 178 -1.72 -0.99 -9.45
C TYR A 178 -1.80 -0.79 -7.94
N LEU A 179 -2.02 0.44 -7.47
CA LEU A 179 -2.16 0.72 -6.04
C LEU A 179 -3.31 -0.09 -5.43
N HIS A 180 -4.44 -0.22 -6.14
CA HIS A 180 -5.57 -1.06 -5.70
C HIS A 180 -5.36 -2.57 -5.80
N SER A 181 -4.32 -3.02 -6.51
CA SER A 181 -3.95 -4.44 -6.57
C SER A 181 -3.07 -4.90 -5.40
N LEU A 182 -2.54 -3.96 -4.61
CA LEU A 182 -1.64 -4.26 -3.49
C LEU A 182 -2.39 -4.91 -2.32
N PRO A 183 -1.69 -5.69 -1.46
CA PRO A 183 -2.23 -6.08 -0.17
C PRO A 183 -2.58 -4.83 0.66
N PRO A 184 -3.77 -4.76 1.29
CA PRO A 184 -4.12 -3.65 2.17
C PRO A 184 -3.26 -3.69 3.43
N ILE A 185 -2.78 -2.53 3.87
CA ILE A 185 -2.03 -2.37 5.11
C ILE A 185 -2.70 -1.27 5.92
N THR A 186 -3.24 -1.61 7.09
CA THR A 186 -3.82 -0.62 8.00
C THR A 186 -2.71 0.19 8.65
N ASN A 187 -2.62 1.48 8.31
CA ASN A 187 -1.65 2.42 8.89
C ASN A 187 -2.23 3.85 8.90
N GLN A 188 -2.69 4.28 10.06
CA GLN A 188 -3.22 5.64 10.24
C GLN A 188 -2.07 6.65 10.32
N VAL A 189 -1.75 7.25 9.17
CA VAL A 189 -0.74 8.31 9.07
C VAL A 189 -1.18 9.55 9.87
N PRO A 190 -0.27 10.21 10.62
CA PRO A 190 -0.59 11.45 11.33
C PRO A 190 -1.03 12.59 10.41
N ASN A 191 -1.82 13.52 10.95
CA ASN A 191 -2.11 14.76 10.25
C ASN A 191 -0.86 15.63 10.15
N PRO A 192 -0.71 16.41 9.05
CA PRO A 192 0.35 17.40 8.95
C PRO A 192 0.35 18.39 10.12
N VAL A 193 1.53 18.85 10.51
CA VAL A 193 1.72 19.82 11.59
C VAL A 193 2.06 21.17 10.99
N SER A 194 1.38 22.22 11.43
CA SER A 194 1.64 23.59 10.96
C SER A 194 3.01 24.10 11.44
N PRO A 195 3.63 25.08 10.75
CA PRO A 195 4.87 25.70 11.24
C PRO A 195 4.75 26.29 12.65
N GLU A 196 3.59 26.86 12.97
CA GLU A 196 3.31 27.44 14.28
C GLU A 196 3.31 26.36 15.37
N ASP A 197 2.71 25.22 15.10
CA ASP A 197 2.65 24.12 16.06
C ASP A 197 4.00 23.41 16.21
N VAL A 198 4.82 23.36 15.15
CA VAL A 198 6.21 22.93 15.27
C VAL A 198 6.99 23.85 16.21
N ALA A 199 6.81 25.18 16.11
CA ALA A 199 7.50 26.11 17.01
C ALA A 199 7.14 25.86 18.50
N LYS A 200 5.90 25.45 18.78
CA LYS A 200 5.45 25.08 20.14
C LYS A 200 6.05 23.75 20.63
N MET A 201 6.44 22.85 19.73
CA MET A 201 7.10 21.58 20.08
C MET A 201 8.57 21.76 20.49
N VAL A 202 9.21 22.84 20.04
CA VAL A 202 10.64 23.08 20.26
C VAL A 202 10.92 23.96 21.48
N THR A 203 9.91 24.68 21.96
CA THR A 203 10.00 25.58 23.12
C THR A 203 9.69 24.90 24.46
N GLN A 204 9.39 23.61 24.45
CA GLN A 204 9.15 22.75 25.62
C GLN A 204 10.36 21.86 25.89
#